data_AF-A0A6I5C1U0-F1
#
_entry.id   AF-A0A6I5C1U0-F1
#
_cell.length_a   1.000
_cell.length_b   1.000
_cell.length_c   1.000
_cell.angle_alpha   90.00
_cell.angle_beta   90.00
_cell.angle_gamma   90.00
#
_symmetry.space_group_name_H-M   'P 1'
#
loop_
_entity.id
_entity.type
_entity.pdbx_description
1 polymer ?
#
loop_
_entity_poly.entity_id
_entity_poly.type
_entity_poly.pdbx_seq_one_letter_code
_entity_poly.pdbx_strand_id
1 'polypeptide(L)'
;MAQRKELGRGPAGRPRAAKDLPLDDDRQQADEPQSSAFTYRDSRSDEPIDAEVIDEPGPEDAVGSRAWRERLRDRARGFFGAKTQDRMADRERVRRVDVDRAEDEREGLNQREQLLKLRAETRLAGEKYMDSLRDSKLLVPGFNNEERMQELGVMHHVYMQMMMQSCLKPLSRGVNANSIIQAVGMVMAMRMLSPDFKREMDRYLQPLKDKIQERIDTRTRGMVASAKSDIARRRRIFRDVPSDARRERLIGSTDPRDHLTKKWRKRFDAMQHRERGHREMFTADSAAMTEVALMENAFWKMREPGADAGLIRDSYQAMRKRLHEQMSEDGLERQEVVRRARMIIGERMEYEPELRTMFNGVAHGRIVKASAHEERIAGSDRVRRVWSGEFDDHLGQHLPEDGMFTLRRPMDADAHQVQLAETMKTAMLHALDRGDQEVYGGNVLGYLVGFTAQKQGLDTSGLPDMLQHRLDQSEVMIASMDIDGLPPEEQQRVYSNAYVDAMEAVNEKYPDLEAELKRSLGENWQQTLQTAVDDPGAFFEKQRLKPRSRPADPSAGQEAGPQNEGPNAEADSEDYQPA
;
A
#
# COMPACT_ATOMS: atom_id res chain seq x y z
N MET A 1 -18.77 -51.61 49.44
CA MET A 1 -19.71 -51.94 48.33
C MET A 1 -19.05 -51.51 47.03
N ALA A 2 -18.58 -52.48 46.24
CA ALA A 2 -17.87 -52.23 44.98
C ALA A 2 -18.84 -52.38 43.80
N GLN A 3 -18.98 -51.35 42.97
CA GLN A 3 -19.66 -51.47 41.67
C GLN A 3 -18.62 -51.76 40.59
N ARG A 4 -18.67 -53.00 40.08
CA ARG A 4 -17.87 -53.50 38.97
C ARG A 4 -18.47 -52.96 37.67
N LYS A 5 -17.70 -52.16 36.91
CA LYS A 5 -18.10 -51.72 35.56
C LYS A 5 -17.50 -52.69 34.55
N GLU A 6 -18.34 -53.46 33.87
CA GLU A 6 -17.92 -54.38 32.81
C GLU A 6 -17.53 -53.60 31.55
N LEU A 7 -16.30 -53.81 31.07
CA LEU A 7 -15.84 -53.28 29.79
C LEU A 7 -16.06 -54.34 28.69
N GLY A 8 -16.86 -53.98 27.69
CA GLY A 8 -17.25 -54.85 26.58
C GLY A 8 -16.11 -55.30 25.66
N ARG A 9 -16.42 -56.32 24.84
CA ARG A 9 -15.50 -56.96 23.89
C ARG A 9 -15.26 -56.07 22.64
N GLY A 10 -14.00 -55.88 22.28
CA GLY A 10 -13.61 -55.33 20.98
C GLY A 10 -13.70 -56.35 19.83
N PRO A 11 -13.69 -55.90 18.55
CA PRO A 11 -14.11 -56.67 17.37
C PRO A 11 -13.14 -57.78 16.91
N ALA A 12 -12.21 -58.23 17.77
CA ALA A 12 -11.26 -59.30 17.45
C ALA A 12 -11.08 -60.34 18.56
N GLY A 13 -11.99 -60.40 19.55
CA GLY A 13 -12.11 -61.57 20.43
C GLY A 13 -10.89 -61.93 21.31
N ARG A 14 -9.97 -60.99 21.61
CA ARG A 14 -8.85 -61.23 22.54
C ARG A 14 -9.05 -60.51 23.88
N PRO A 15 -8.90 -61.20 25.03
CA PRO A 15 -9.01 -60.60 26.36
C PRO A 15 -7.79 -59.72 26.69
N ARG A 16 -8.00 -58.54 27.28
CA ARG A 16 -6.95 -57.66 27.80
C ARG A 16 -6.57 -58.13 29.22
N ALA A 17 -5.33 -58.53 29.42
CA ALA A 17 -4.78 -58.81 30.74
C ALA A 17 -4.43 -57.49 31.46
N ALA A 18 -4.90 -57.36 32.71
CA ALA A 18 -4.45 -56.35 33.65
C ALA A 18 -3.09 -56.79 34.23
N LYS A 19 -2.14 -55.85 34.36
CA LYS A 19 -0.89 -56.08 35.08
C LYS A 19 -0.73 -54.97 36.13
N ASP A 20 -0.63 -55.42 37.37
CA ASP A 20 -0.38 -54.62 38.57
C ASP A 20 1.05 -54.04 38.55
N LEU A 21 1.18 -52.82 39.06
CA LEU A 21 2.46 -52.21 39.41
C LEU A 21 2.76 -52.47 40.89
N PRO A 22 3.97 -52.90 41.26
CA PRO A 22 4.41 -52.84 42.64
C PRO A 22 5.09 -51.50 42.94
N LEU A 23 4.66 -50.87 44.02
CA LEU A 23 5.42 -49.92 44.81
C LEU A 23 6.34 -50.72 45.74
N ASP A 24 7.60 -50.31 45.85
CA ASP A 24 8.31 -50.31 47.14
C ASP A 24 9.55 -49.41 47.08
N ASP A 25 9.84 -48.90 48.27
CA ASP A 25 10.68 -47.78 48.66
C ASP A 25 12.05 -48.27 49.18
N ASP A 26 12.93 -47.31 49.49
CA ASP A 26 14.15 -47.38 50.32
C ASP A 26 15.55 -47.68 49.70
N ARG A 27 16.33 -46.57 49.66
CA ARG A 27 17.61 -46.30 50.35
C ARG A 27 18.99 -46.76 49.81
N GLN A 28 19.83 -45.72 49.66
CA GLN A 28 21.22 -45.52 50.14
C GLN A 28 22.45 -45.94 49.29
N GLN A 29 23.18 -44.87 48.90
CA GLN A 29 24.63 -44.61 48.98
C GLN A 29 25.67 -45.34 48.09
N ALA A 30 26.40 -44.47 47.36
CA ALA A 30 27.85 -44.34 47.23
C ALA A 30 28.58 -44.83 45.94
N ASP A 31 29.37 -43.87 45.45
CA ASP A 31 30.62 -43.90 44.66
C ASP A 31 30.65 -44.17 43.13
N GLU A 32 31.31 -43.21 42.46
CA GLU A 32 31.72 -43.07 41.04
C GLU A 32 32.67 -44.19 40.52
N PRO A 33 33.20 -44.23 39.25
CA PRO A 33 33.12 -43.27 38.11
C PRO A 33 32.90 -43.86 36.69
N GLN A 34 32.64 -42.93 35.75
CA GLN A 34 33.01 -42.91 34.31
C GLN A 34 32.67 -44.13 33.41
N SER A 35 31.70 -43.97 32.50
CA SER A 35 31.96 -44.12 31.04
C SER A 35 30.78 -43.66 30.18
N SER A 36 31.13 -42.92 29.12
CA SER A 36 30.44 -42.67 27.85
C SER A 36 29.18 -43.47 27.50
N ALA A 37 28.09 -42.78 27.16
CA ALA A 37 27.22 -43.15 26.03
C ALA A 37 26.29 -42.00 25.64
N PHE A 38 26.21 -41.75 24.34
CA PHE A 38 25.33 -40.80 23.67
C PHE A 38 23.85 -41.00 24.06
N THR A 39 23.18 -39.93 24.50
CA THR A 39 21.72 -39.86 24.55
C THR A 39 21.19 -38.79 23.61
N TYR A 40 20.41 -39.27 22.65
CA TYR A 40 19.40 -38.50 21.92
C TYR A 40 18.45 -37.84 22.95
N ARG A 41 18.34 -36.51 22.92
CA ARG A 41 17.30 -35.79 23.66
C ARG A 41 16.34 -35.17 22.66
N ASP A 42 15.18 -35.79 22.60
CA ASP A 42 13.95 -35.32 21.98
C ASP A 42 13.33 -34.20 22.84
N SER A 43 12.53 -33.36 22.18
CA SER A 43 11.49 -32.50 22.74
C SER A 43 11.95 -31.26 23.54
N ARG A 44 12.30 -30.18 22.81
CA ARG A 44 12.02 -28.81 23.26
C ARG A 44 10.65 -28.42 22.74
N SER A 45 9.75 -28.13 23.67
CA SER A 45 8.51 -27.39 23.46
C SER A 45 8.78 -26.12 22.66
N ASP A 46 7.98 -25.90 21.62
CA ASP A 46 7.79 -24.57 21.01
C ASP A 46 7.30 -23.61 22.10
N GLU A 47 8.21 -22.85 22.69
CA GLU A 47 7.87 -21.59 23.32
C GLU A 47 7.56 -20.59 22.20
N PRO A 48 6.46 -19.81 22.30
CA PRO A 48 6.23 -18.71 21.37
C PRO A 48 7.45 -17.78 21.41
N ILE A 49 7.99 -17.48 20.24
CA ILE A 49 9.09 -16.53 20.07
C ILE A 49 8.59 -15.18 20.60
N ASP A 50 9.08 -14.80 21.77
CA ASP A 50 8.84 -13.49 22.37
C ASP A 50 9.63 -12.46 21.56
N ALA A 51 8.92 -11.59 20.84
CA ALA A 51 9.49 -10.59 19.95
C ALA A 51 9.93 -9.33 20.70
N GLU A 52 10.46 -9.48 21.91
CA GLU A 52 11.01 -8.40 22.73
C GLU A 52 12.53 -8.57 22.87
N VAL A 53 13.25 -8.34 21.78
CA VAL A 53 14.66 -7.92 21.86
C VAL A 53 14.81 -6.68 20.96
N ILE A 54 14.30 -5.58 21.51
CA ILE A 54 14.48 -4.23 21.01
C ILE A 54 15.62 -3.64 21.85
N ASP A 55 16.76 -3.29 21.24
CA ASP A 55 17.62 -2.27 21.87
C ASP A 55 16.89 -0.92 21.72
N GLU A 56 16.06 -0.62 22.73
CA GLU A 56 15.19 0.55 22.82
C GLU A 56 16.01 1.84 23.06
N PRO A 57 15.85 2.92 22.28
CA PRO A 57 15.75 4.24 22.87
C PRO A 57 14.47 4.25 23.73
N GLY A 58 14.55 4.82 24.94
CA GLY A 58 13.53 4.65 25.97
C GLY A 58 12.08 4.85 25.47
N PRO A 59 11.10 4.10 26.04
CA PRO A 59 9.71 4.06 25.58
C PRO A 59 8.99 5.42 25.53
N GLU A 60 9.56 6.46 26.14
CA GLU A 60 9.00 7.81 26.19
C GLU A 60 9.09 8.56 24.84
N ASP A 61 10.15 8.36 24.04
CA ASP A 61 10.36 9.12 22.79
C ASP A 61 9.47 8.61 21.63
N ALA A 62 9.27 7.30 21.53
CA ALA A 62 8.46 6.69 20.47
C ALA A 62 6.95 6.92 20.68
N VAL A 63 6.49 6.88 21.94
CA VAL A 63 5.10 7.18 22.30
C VAL A 63 4.81 8.68 22.09
N GLY A 64 5.76 9.55 22.40
CA GLY A 64 5.67 10.99 22.16
C GLY A 64 5.51 11.35 20.68
N SER A 65 6.36 10.79 19.80
CA SER A 65 6.26 11.00 18.35
C SER A 65 4.93 10.48 17.80
N ARG A 66 4.49 9.28 18.18
CA ARG A 66 3.21 8.72 17.71
C ARG A 66 2.02 9.58 18.13
N ALA A 67 1.96 10.00 19.39
CA ALA A 67 0.90 10.88 19.89
C ALA A 67 0.95 12.28 19.25
N TRP A 68 2.13 12.77 18.88
CA TRP A 68 2.27 14.01 18.11
C TRP A 68 1.74 13.85 16.68
N ARG A 69 2.07 12.76 15.99
CA ARG A 69 1.58 12.46 14.62
C ARG A 69 0.06 12.34 14.57
N GLU A 70 -0.55 11.61 15.50
CA GLU A 70 -2.02 11.50 15.56
C GLU A 70 -2.69 12.85 15.83
N ARG A 71 -2.13 13.69 16.72
CA ARG A 71 -2.63 15.06 16.92
C ARG A 71 -2.57 15.91 15.66
N LEU A 72 -1.52 15.75 14.85
CA LEU A 72 -1.38 16.47 13.59
C LEU A 72 -2.37 15.96 12.53
N ARG A 73 -2.60 14.65 12.46
CA ARG A 73 -3.64 14.03 11.61
C ARG A 73 -5.03 14.51 11.99
N ASP A 74 -5.37 14.50 13.28
CA ASP A 74 -6.67 14.94 13.76
C ASP A 74 -6.91 16.42 13.50
N ARG A 75 -5.86 17.25 13.60
CA ARG A 75 -5.93 18.66 13.19
C ARG A 75 -6.23 18.80 11.70
N ALA A 76 -5.53 18.06 10.85
CA ALA A 76 -5.77 18.06 9.41
C ALA A 76 -7.18 17.57 9.05
N ARG A 77 -7.68 16.53 9.73
CA ARG A 77 -9.05 16.02 9.57
C ARG A 77 -10.10 17.08 9.87
N GLY A 78 -9.80 18.01 10.78
CA GLY A 78 -10.68 19.14 11.13
C GLY A 78 -10.95 20.12 9.98
N PHE A 79 -10.13 20.12 8.92
CA PHE A 79 -10.35 20.98 7.76
C PHE A 79 -11.43 20.48 6.81
N PHE A 80 -11.76 19.19 6.86
CA PHE A 80 -12.64 18.57 5.88
C PHE A 80 -14.10 18.59 6.35
N GLY A 81 -14.99 19.00 5.44
CA GLY A 81 -16.41 19.16 5.72
C GLY A 81 -17.18 17.87 6.07
N ALA A 82 -18.46 18.04 6.41
CA ALA A 82 -19.35 16.99 6.91
C ALA A 82 -19.39 15.72 6.04
N LYS A 83 -19.39 15.87 4.70
CA LYS A 83 -19.39 14.73 3.76
C LYS A 83 -18.19 13.80 3.95
N THR A 84 -17.01 14.35 4.24
CA THR A 84 -15.79 13.57 4.48
C THR A 84 -15.86 12.89 5.85
N GLN A 85 -16.38 13.59 6.86
CA GLN A 85 -16.60 13.03 8.20
C GLN A 85 -17.60 11.87 8.18
N ASP A 86 -18.66 11.95 7.38
CA ASP A 86 -19.62 10.86 7.17
C ASP A 86 -18.92 9.63 6.57
N ARG A 87 -18.08 9.82 5.55
CA ARG A 87 -17.31 8.71 4.94
C ARG A 87 -16.33 8.07 5.92
N MET A 88 -15.66 8.86 6.75
CA MET A 88 -14.83 8.37 7.85
C MET A 88 -15.64 7.51 8.83
N ALA A 89 -16.80 8.01 9.27
CA ALA A 89 -17.68 7.30 10.18
C ALA A 89 -18.20 5.99 9.55
N ASP A 90 -18.55 6.01 8.27
CA ASP A 90 -18.97 4.83 7.50
C ASP A 90 -17.85 3.78 7.44
N ARG A 91 -16.61 4.20 7.14
CA ARG A 91 -15.45 3.31 7.11
C ARG A 91 -15.18 2.70 8.47
N GLU A 92 -15.25 3.48 9.54
CA GLU A 92 -15.05 3.00 10.90
C GLU A 92 -16.12 1.97 11.29
N ARG A 93 -17.39 2.16 10.88
CA ARG A 93 -18.43 1.13 11.04
C ARG A 93 -18.10 -0.16 10.29
N VAL A 94 -17.63 -0.05 9.03
CA VAL A 94 -17.20 -1.22 8.26
C VAL A 94 -16.02 -1.93 8.91
N ARG A 95 -15.04 -1.17 9.42
CA ARG A 95 -13.86 -1.70 10.11
C ARG A 95 -14.25 -2.47 11.38
N ARG A 96 -15.15 -1.94 12.21
CA ARG A 96 -15.68 -2.66 13.38
C ARG A 96 -16.34 -3.97 12.98
N VAL A 97 -17.17 -3.96 11.94
CA VAL A 97 -17.80 -5.18 11.40
C VAL A 97 -16.75 -6.19 10.92
N ASP A 98 -15.64 -5.74 10.34
CA ASP A 98 -14.55 -6.61 9.91
C ASP A 98 -13.77 -7.18 11.11
N VAL A 99 -13.52 -6.38 12.16
CA VAL A 99 -12.92 -6.83 13.43
C VAL A 99 -13.80 -7.89 14.09
N ASP A 100 -15.07 -7.59 14.32
CA ASP A 100 -16.04 -8.52 14.90
C ASP A 100 -16.08 -9.84 14.11
N ARG A 101 -16.03 -9.75 12.78
CA ARG A 101 -16.05 -10.93 11.90
C ARG A 101 -14.74 -11.73 11.95
N ALA A 102 -13.59 -11.06 12.04
CA ALA A 102 -12.29 -11.72 12.17
C ALA A 102 -12.17 -12.46 13.52
N GLU A 103 -12.70 -11.85 14.58
CA GLU A 103 -12.76 -12.40 15.93
C GLU A 103 -13.83 -13.48 16.10
N ASP A 104 -14.81 -13.58 15.20
CA ASP A 104 -15.91 -14.56 15.30
C ASP A 104 -15.41 -16.01 15.26
N GLU A 105 -15.24 -16.64 16.43
CA GLU A 105 -14.71 -18.01 16.53
C GLU A 105 -15.75 -19.11 16.34
N ARG A 106 -17.05 -18.75 16.19
CA ARG A 106 -18.17 -19.70 16.16
C ARG A 106 -17.92 -20.88 15.23
N GLU A 107 -18.27 -22.07 15.71
CA GLU A 107 -18.22 -23.31 14.92
C GLU A 107 -19.42 -23.40 13.97
N GLY A 108 -19.23 -23.93 12.77
CA GLY A 108 -20.32 -24.17 11.80
C GLY A 108 -20.68 -23.02 10.87
N LEU A 109 -19.82 -22.00 10.72
CA LEU A 109 -20.00 -20.92 9.74
C LEU A 109 -20.24 -21.48 8.34
N ASN A 110 -21.19 -20.89 7.61
CA ASN A 110 -21.43 -21.27 6.23
C ASN A 110 -20.28 -20.79 5.31
N GLN A 111 -20.18 -21.34 4.09
CA GLN A 111 -19.08 -21.02 3.17
C GLN A 111 -18.98 -19.52 2.84
N ARG A 112 -20.11 -18.82 2.79
CA ARG A 112 -20.15 -17.37 2.53
C ARG A 112 -19.58 -16.58 3.70
N GLU A 113 -19.96 -16.93 4.92
CA GLU A 113 -19.45 -16.32 6.16
C GLU A 113 -17.95 -16.56 6.32
N GLN A 114 -17.47 -17.76 6.00
CA GLN A 114 -16.05 -18.07 6.04
C GLN A 114 -15.25 -17.22 5.03
N LEU A 115 -15.77 -17.02 3.81
CA LEU A 115 -15.14 -16.13 2.83
C LEU A 115 -15.14 -14.67 3.26
N LEU A 116 -16.25 -14.19 3.84
CA LEU A 116 -16.33 -12.84 4.38
C LEU A 116 -15.37 -12.65 5.55
N LYS A 117 -15.21 -13.67 6.40
CA LYS A 117 -14.24 -13.69 7.49
C LYS A 117 -12.81 -13.63 6.98
N LEU A 118 -12.45 -14.49 6.02
CA LEU A 118 -11.11 -14.48 5.43
C LEU A 118 -10.82 -13.13 4.75
N ARG A 119 -11.80 -12.53 4.07
CA ARG A 119 -11.65 -11.18 3.50
C ARG A 119 -11.39 -10.12 4.58
N ALA A 120 -12.08 -10.20 5.72
CA ALA A 120 -11.88 -9.30 6.85
C ALA A 120 -10.49 -9.50 7.48
N GLU A 121 -10.09 -10.75 7.74
CA GLU A 121 -8.77 -11.07 8.29
C GLU A 121 -7.63 -10.59 7.37
N THR A 122 -7.73 -10.82 6.06
CA THR A 122 -6.75 -10.31 5.06
C THR A 122 -6.66 -8.78 5.07
N ARG A 123 -7.80 -8.09 5.13
CA ARG A 123 -7.83 -6.63 5.18
C ARG A 123 -7.16 -6.10 6.45
N LEU A 124 -7.49 -6.68 7.61
CA LEU A 124 -6.90 -6.30 8.89
C LEU A 124 -5.40 -6.63 8.97
N ALA A 125 -4.95 -7.72 8.35
CA ALA A 125 -3.53 -8.05 8.25
C ALA A 125 -2.77 -7.01 7.41
N GLY A 126 -3.35 -6.58 6.27
CA GLY A 126 -2.79 -5.50 5.46
C GLY A 126 -2.74 -4.15 6.18
N GLU A 127 -3.80 -3.79 6.91
CA GLU A 127 -3.84 -2.59 7.76
C GLU A 127 -2.73 -2.62 8.81
N LYS A 128 -2.61 -3.74 9.55
CA LYS A 128 -1.55 -3.93 10.56
C LYS A 128 -0.13 -3.87 9.97
N TYR A 129 0.07 -4.41 8.77
CA TYR A 129 1.36 -4.36 8.08
C TYR A 129 1.74 -2.93 7.68
N MET A 130 0.80 -2.15 7.13
CA MET A 130 1.08 -0.75 6.84
C MET A 130 1.32 0.06 8.12
N ASP A 131 0.54 -0.19 9.17
CA ASP A 131 0.71 0.49 10.46
C ASP A 131 2.09 0.22 11.07
N SER A 132 2.58 -1.04 11.04
CA SER A 132 3.93 -1.36 11.53
C SER A 132 5.03 -0.66 10.73
N LEU A 133 4.89 -0.60 9.40
CA LEU A 133 5.83 0.13 8.54
C LEU A 133 5.81 1.64 8.79
N ARG A 134 4.64 2.24 9.04
CA ARG A 134 4.51 3.68 9.37
C ARG A 134 5.11 4.04 10.73
N ASP A 135 5.04 3.11 11.68
CA ASP A 135 5.59 3.29 13.01
C ASP A 135 7.08 2.89 13.12
N SER A 136 7.62 2.22 12.09
CA SER A 136 9.01 1.75 12.06
C SER A 136 10.08 2.85 12.06
N LYS A 137 11.31 2.45 12.43
CA LYS A 137 12.50 3.32 12.46
C LYS A 137 13.30 3.27 11.15
N LEU A 138 12.74 2.71 10.09
CA LEU A 138 13.38 2.54 8.78
C LEU A 138 13.99 3.82 8.17
N LEU A 139 13.51 5.00 8.53
CA LEU A 139 13.93 6.28 7.96
C LEU A 139 14.73 7.18 8.92
N VAL A 140 15.28 6.65 10.03
CA VAL A 140 16.06 7.42 11.02
C VAL A 140 17.51 7.67 10.54
N PRO A 141 18.09 8.87 10.75
CA PRO A 141 19.50 9.14 10.49
C PRO A 141 20.42 8.20 11.29
N GLY A 142 21.42 7.60 10.63
CA GLY A 142 22.43 6.75 11.29
C GLY A 142 22.22 5.24 11.19
N PHE A 143 21.09 4.76 10.65
CA PHE A 143 20.90 3.33 10.40
C PHE A 143 21.73 2.82 9.22
N ASN A 144 22.46 1.71 9.43
CA ASN A 144 23.13 1.04 8.33
C ASN A 144 22.07 0.50 7.35
N ASN A 145 22.44 0.53 6.09
CA ASN A 145 21.63 0.12 4.98
C ASN A 145 21.22 -1.37 5.06
N GLU A 146 22.00 -2.22 5.72
CA GLU A 146 21.69 -3.65 5.88
C GLU A 146 20.64 -3.90 6.98
N GLU A 147 20.74 -3.18 8.11
CA GLU A 147 19.81 -3.29 9.25
C GLU A 147 18.39 -2.91 8.84
N ARG A 148 18.24 -1.83 8.05
CA ARG A 148 16.94 -1.41 7.48
C ARG A 148 16.29 -2.48 6.62
N MET A 149 17.10 -3.23 5.86
CA MET A 149 16.60 -4.30 5.00
C MET A 149 16.22 -5.54 5.80
N GLN A 150 16.95 -5.82 6.88
CA GLN A 150 16.58 -6.88 7.81
C GLN A 150 15.26 -6.55 8.52
N GLU A 151 15.11 -5.33 9.04
CA GLU A 151 13.87 -4.89 9.70
C GLU A 151 12.67 -4.94 8.74
N LEU A 152 12.83 -4.42 7.51
CA LEU A 152 11.82 -4.52 6.46
C LEU A 152 11.47 -5.97 6.13
N GLY A 153 12.49 -6.83 6.00
CA GLY A 153 12.32 -8.26 5.74
C GLY A 153 11.56 -8.99 6.85
N VAL A 154 11.83 -8.67 8.11
CA VAL A 154 11.12 -9.22 9.27
C VAL A 154 9.65 -8.79 9.25
N MET A 155 9.36 -7.51 9.04
CA MET A 155 7.97 -7.02 8.96
C MET A 155 7.20 -7.67 7.82
N HIS A 156 7.80 -7.79 6.64
CA HIS A 156 7.19 -8.46 5.49
C HIS A 156 6.97 -9.95 5.76
N HIS A 157 7.91 -10.62 6.42
CA HIS A 157 7.76 -12.02 6.80
C HIS A 157 6.59 -12.24 7.76
N VAL A 158 6.44 -11.39 8.79
CA VAL A 158 5.30 -11.45 9.73
C VAL A 158 3.97 -11.26 8.99
N TYR A 159 3.89 -10.30 8.06
CA TYR A 159 2.70 -10.11 7.25
C TYR A 159 2.34 -11.36 6.44
N MET A 160 3.32 -11.97 5.78
CA MET A 160 3.14 -13.21 5.02
C MET A 160 2.71 -14.38 5.91
N GLN A 161 3.26 -14.49 7.12
CA GLN A 161 2.84 -15.50 8.10
C GLN A 161 1.38 -15.30 8.54
N MET A 162 0.95 -14.06 8.84
CA MET A 162 -0.43 -13.76 9.22
C MET A 162 -1.42 -14.13 8.11
N MET A 163 -1.10 -13.76 6.87
CA MET A 163 -1.89 -14.12 5.68
C MET A 163 -2.02 -15.65 5.53
N MET A 164 -0.93 -16.38 5.76
CA MET A 164 -0.90 -17.83 5.70
C MET A 164 -1.73 -18.48 6.81
N GLN A 165 -1.61 -17.99 8.05
CA GLN A 165 -2.37 -18.50 9.18
C GLN A 165 -3.88 -18.34 8.98
N SER A 166 -4.34 -17.19 8.47
CA SER A 166 -5.75 -16.94 8.15
C SER A 166 -6.31 -17.93 7.14
N CYS A 167 -5.53 -18.28 6.10
CA CYS A 167 -5.94 -19.26 5.10
C CYS A 167 -5.95 -20.71 5.64
N LEU A 168 -5.08 -21.02 6.61
CA LEU A 168 -4.90 -22.38 7.15
C LEU A 168 -5.69 -22.64 8.43
N LYS A 169 -6.31 -21.62 9.04
CA LYS A 169 -7.15 -21.71 10.25
C LYS A 169 -8.25 -22.80 10.19
N PRO A 170 -8.86 -23.12 9.03
CA PRO A 170 -9.79 -24.26 8.95
C PRO A 170 -9.12 -25.63 9.14
N LEU A 171 -7.82 -25.76 8.87
CA LEU A 171 -7.06 -27.02 8.99
C LEU A 171 -6.56 -27.28 10.41
N SER A 172 -6.40 -26.24 11.23
CA SER A 172 -5.98 -26.38 12.64
C SER A 172 -7.07 -26.94 13.55
N ARG A 173 -8.34 -26.94 13.10
CA ARG A 173 -9.51 -27.49 13.82
C ARG A 173 -9.72 -29.00 13.60
N GLY A 174 -8.75 -29.68 12.99
CA GLY A 174 -8.73 -31.12 12.76
C GLY A 174 -8.76 -31.49 11.28
N VAL A 175 -7.95 -32.48 10.89
CA VAL A 175 -7.83 -32.90 9.49
C VAL A 175 -8.97 -33.88 9.15
N ASN A 176 -10.06 -33.38 8.57
CA ASN A 176 -11.11 -34.20 7.96
C ASN A 176 -11.32 -33.83 6.48
N ALA A 177 -11.88 -34.74 5.67
CA ALA A 177 -12.06 -34.49 4.23
C ALA A 177 -12.88 -33.22 3.94
N ASN A 178 -13.83 -32.87 4.81
CA ASN A 178 -14.64 -31.65 4.68
C ASN A 178 -13.82 -30.39 4.98
N SER A 179 -12.91 -30.38 5.95
CA SER A 179 -12.02 -29.28 6.29
C SER A 179 -10.97 -29.03 5.19
N ILE A 180 -10.49 -30.10 4.54
CA ILE A 180 -9.62 -30.01 3.36
C ILE A 180 -10.40 -29.45 2.16
N ILE A 181 -11.60 -29.98 1.89
CA ILE A 181 -12.47 -29.50 0.81
C ILE A 181 -12.96 -28.07 1.08
N GLN A 182 -13.17 -27.68 2.34
CA GLN A 182 -13.55 -26.32 2.74
C GLN A 182 -12.38 -25.35 2.61
N ALA A 183 -11.17 -25.71 3.06
CA ALA A 183 -9.98 -24.89 2.84
C ALA A 183 -9.72 -24.71 1.34
N VAL A 184 -9.76 -25.80 0.56
CA VAL A 184 -9.63 -25.78 -0.90
C VAL A 184 -10.78 -25.02 -1.57
N GLY A 185 -12.00 -25.15 -1.05
CA GLY A 185 -13.22 -24.52 -1.57
C GLY A 185 -13.31 -23.02 -1.25
N MET A 186 -12.81 -22.58 -0.10
CA MET A 186 -12.64 -21.18 0.25
C MET A 186 -11.56 -20.53 -0.60
N VAL A 187 -10.44 -21.22 -0.77
CA VAL A 187 -9.35 -20.83 -1.66
C VAL A 187 -9.83 -20.74 -3.13
N MET A 188 -10.63 -21.71 -3.60
CA MET A 188 -11.27 -21.69 -4.92
C MET A 188 -12.39 -20.66 -5.08
N ALA A 189 -13.13 -20.33 -4.02
CA ALA A 189 -14.17 -19.30 -4.09
C ALA A 189 -13.57 -17.89 -4.06
N MET A 190 -12.47 -17.66 -3.34
CA MET A 190 -11.65 -16.45 -3.50
C MET A 190 -11.06 -16.33 -4.91
N ARG A 191 -10.66 -17.46 -5.51
CA ARG A 191 -10.21 -17.54 -6.92
C ARG A 191 -11.26 -17.13 -7.95
N MET A 192 -12.55 -17.29 -7.63
CA MET A 192 -13.64 -16.91 -8.53
C MET A 192 -14.13 -15.48 -8.32
N LEU A 193 -13.95 -14.92 -7.11
CA LEU A 193 -14.41 -13.57 -6.77
C LEU A 193 -13.35 -12.48 -7.04
N SER A 194 -12.10 -12.86 -7.33
CA SER A 194 -11.02 -11.97 -7.75
C SER A 194 -10.26 -12.59 -8.95
N PRO A 195 -10.30 -11.95 -10.15
CA PRO A 195 -9.54 -12.41 -11.31
C PRO A 195 -8.02 -12.45 -11.08
N ASP A 196 -7.52 -11.64 -10.14
CA ASP A 196 -6.10 -11.54 -9.80
C ASP A 196 -5.65 -12.70 -8.89
N PHE A 197 -6.52 -13.13 -7.98
CA PHE A 197 -6.27 -14.33 -7.14
C PHE A 197 -6.12 -15.61 -7.97
N LYS A 198 -6.67 -15.64 -9.21
CA LYS A 198 -6.53 -16.76 -10.16
C LYS A 198 -5.10 -16.94 -10.68
N ARG A 199 -4.34 -15.86 -10.89
CA ARG A 199 -2.93 -15.92 -11.30
C ARG A 199 -2.02 -16.28 -10.10
N GLU A 200 -2.39 -15.85 -8.90
CA GLU A 200 -1.69 -16.15 -7.65
C GLU A 200 -1.88 -17.62 -7.19
N MET A 201 -3.08 -18.17 -7.31
CA MET A 201 -3.39 -19.55 -6.86
C MET A 201 -2.75 -20.65 -7.70
N ASP A 202 -2.56 -20.43 -9.01
CA ASP A 202 -1.84 -21.38 -9.88
C ASP A 202 -0.34 -21.45 -9.52
N ARG A 203 0.18 -20.46 -8.77
CA ARG A 203 1.50 -20.49 -8.13
C ARG A 203 1.44 -21.10 -6.71
N TYR A 204 0.35 -20.89 -5.96
CA TYR A 204 0.17 -21.33 -4.56
C TYR A 204 -0.37 -22.76 -4.32
N LEU A 205 -0.62 -23.57 -5.36
CA LEU A 205 -0.54 -25.05 -5.24
C LEU A 205 0.89 -25.54 -4.91
N GLN A 206 1.82 -24.59 -4.68
CA GLN A 206 3.20 -24.83 -4.32
C GLN A 206 3.44 -25.68 -3.07
N PRO A 207 2.69 -25.66 -1.96
CA PRO A 207 3.03 -26.50 -0.79
C PRO A 207 2.97 -28.02 -1.07
N LEU A 208 2.09 -28.42 -2.00
CA LEU A 208 1.99 -29.78 -2.54
C LEU A 208 3.12 -30.03 -3.56
N LYS A 209 3.49 -28.98 -4.29
CA LYS A 209 4.68 -28.90 -5.14
C LYS A 209 5.97 -28.77 -4.33
N ASP A 210 5.97 -28.41 -3.05
CA ASP A 210 7.12 -28.05 -2.20
C ASP A 210 7.59 -29.27 -1.43
N LYS A 211 6.68 -30.17 -1.03
CA LYS A 211 7.05 -31.56 -0.70
C LYS A 211 7.62 -32.31 -1.92
N ILE A 212 7.16 -31.97 -3.12
CA ILE A 212 7.71 -32.47 -4.39
C ILE A 212 9.01 -31.74 -4.75
N GLN A 213 9.13 -30.45 -4.45
CA GLN A 213 10.27 -29.57 -4.72
C GLN A 213 11.40 -29.90 -3.77
N GLU A 214 11.14 -30.21 -2.50
CA GLU A 214 12.09 -30.70 -1.50
C GLU A 214 12.64 -32.09 -1.88
N ARG A 215 11.80 -32.99 -2.40
CA ARG A 215 12.25 -34.25 -3.02
C ARG A 215 13.08 -34.02 -4.29
N ILE A 216 12.67 -33.05 -5.11
CA ILE A 216 13.37 -32.68 -6.34
C ILE A 216 14.68 -31.94 -6.02
N ASP A 217 14.76 -31.16 -4.96
CA ASP A 217 15.91 -30.39 -4.51
C ASP A 217 16.90 -31.32 -3.82
N THR A 218 16.41 -32.31 -3.06
CA THR A 218 17.21 -33.45 -2.57
C THR A 218 17.80 -34.25 -3.75
N ARG A 219 17.00 -34.49 -4.79
CA ARG A 219 17.49 -35.13 -6.04
C ARG A 219 18.47 -34.25 -6.81
N THR A 220 18.26 -32.93 -6.82
CA THR A 220 19.15 -31.94 -7.47
C THR A 220 20.49 -31.88 -6.73
N ARG A 221 20.47 -31.82 -5.39
CA ARG A 221 21.65 -31.92 -4.53
C ARG A 221 22.39 -33.24 -4.75
N GLY A 222 21.65 -34.36 -4.87
CA GLY A 222 22.23 -35.67 -5.20
C GLY A 222 22.88 -35.71 -6.59
N MET A 223 22.26 -35.11 -7.61
CA MET A 223 22.82 -35.03 -8.97
C MET A 223 24.03 -34.08 -9.04
N VAL A 224 24.01 -32.97 -8.31
CA VAL A 224 25.15 -32.05 -8.17
C VAL A 224 26.29 -32.72 -7.39
N ALA A 225 26.00 -33.45 -6.32
CA ALA A 225 26.99 -34.23 -5.59
C ALA A 225 27.59 -35.33 -6.47
N SER A 226 26.77 -36.01 -7.26
CA SER A 226 27.23 -36.98 -8.26
C SER A 226 28.13 -36.32 -9.31
N ALA A 227 27.71 -35.19 -9.90
CA ALA A 227 28.51 -34.44 -10.87
C ALA A 227 29.84 -33.94 -10.27
N LYS A 228 29.83 -33.43 -9.03
CA LYS A 228 31.06 -33.06 -8.29
C LYS A 228 31.95 -34.27 -8.03
N SER A 229 31.36 -35.42 -7.68
CA SER A 229 32.10 -36.67 -7.46
C SER A 229 32.70 -37.22 -8.76
N ASP A 230 32.02 -37.08 -9.89
CA ASP A 230 32.50 -37.46 -11.22
C ASP A 230 33.61 -36.54 -11.70
N ILE A 231 33.48 -35.22 -11.50
CA ILE A 231 34.57 -34.25 -11.75
C ILE A 231 35.78 -34.61 -10.87
N ALA A 232 35.57 -34.89 -9.58
CA ALA A 232 36.63 -35.29 -8.66
C ALA A 232 37.28 -36.63 -9.06
N ARG A 233 36.49 -37.59 -9.54
CA ARG A 233 36.96 -38.88 -10.05
C ARG A 233 37.76 -38.72 -11.33
N ARG A 234 37.29 -37.93 -12.30
CA ARG A 234 38.04 -37.61 -13.53
C ARG A 234 39.33 -36.88 -13.22
N ARG A 235 39.31 -35.93 -12.28
CA ARG A 235 40.53 -35.26 -11.77
C ARG A 235 41.53 -36.23 -11.13
N ARG A 236 41.06 -37.30 -10.47
CA ARG A 236 41.94 -38.35 -9.93
C ARG A 236 42.48 -39.27 -11.03
N ILE A 237 41.64 -39.71 -11.98
CA ILE A 237 42.01 -40.61 -13.07
C ILE A 237 43.04 -39.95 -14.01
N PHE A 238 42.88 -38.67 -14.30
CA PHE A 238 43.76 -37.91 -15.21
C PHE A 238 44.82 -37.08 -14.47
N ARG A 239 45.09 -37.40 -13.19
CA ARG A 239 46.09 -36.69 -12.36
C ARG A 239 47.52 -36.79 -12.92
N ASP A 240 47.82 -37.83 -13.68
CA ASP A 240 49.18 -38.12 -14.14
C ASP A 240 49.39 -37.75 -15.62
N VAL A 241 48.44 -37.03 -16.25
CA VAL A 241 48.55 -36.58 -17.65
C VAL A 241 49.46 -35.34 -17.74
N PRO A 242 50.66 -35.39 -18.33
CA PRO A 242 51.68 -34.34 -18.19
C PRO A 242 51.35 -32.99 -18.83
N SER A 243 50.33 -32.94 -19.70
CA SER A 243 49.92 -31.73 -20.41
C SER A 243 48.62 -31.18 -19.83
N ASP A 244 48.65 -29.95 -19.34
CA ASP A 244 47.50 -29.27 -18.73
C ASP A 244 46.37 -29.05 -19.73
N ALA A 245 46.69 -28.62 -20.96
CA ALA A 245 45.69 -28.47 -22.02
C ALA A 245 45.01 -29.80 -22.38
N ARG A 246 45.76 -30.92 -22.35
CA ARG A 246 45.19 -32.25 -22.60
C ARG A 246 44.36 -32.73 -21.41
N ARG A 247 44.79 -32.41 -20.19
CA ARG A 247 44.11 -32.72 -18.93
C ARG A 247 42.78 -31.98 -18.81
N GLU A 248 42.73 -30.69 -19.14
CA GLU A 248 41.49 -29.90 -19.17
C GLU A 248 40.50 -30.43 -20.21
N ARG A 249 40.99 -30.80 -21.40
CA ARG A 249 40.13 -31.39 -22.45
C ARG A 249 39.53 -32.74 -22.05
N LEU A 250 40.25 -33.53 -21.23
CA LEU A 250 39.81 -34.85 -20.75
C LEU A 250 38.92 -34.78 -19.50
N ILE A 251 39.14 -33.81 -18.62
CA ILE A 251 38.30 -33.59 -17.43
C ILE A 251 36.99 -32.90 -17.84
N GLY A 252 37.04 -32.02 -18.85
CA GLY A 252 35.91 -31.18 -19.27
C GLY A 252 35.72 -29.99 -18.32
N SER A 253 34.54 -29.35 -18.39
CA SER A 253 34.24 -28.20 -17.52
C SER A 253 34.37 -28.56 -16.03
N THR A 254 34.93 -27.65 -15.25
CA THR A 254 35.07 -27.80 -13.79
C THR A 254 33.86 -27.27 -13.03
N ASP A 255 32.92 -26.64 -13.73
CA ASP A 255 31.66 -26.17 -13.16
C ASP A 255 30.64 -27.33 -13.15
N PRO A 256 30.11 -27.73 -11.98
CA PRO A 256 29.03 -28.71 -11.88
C PRO A 256 27.82 -28.36 -12.76
N ARG A 257 27.57 -27.08 -13.04
CA ARG A 257 26.50 -26.58 -13.92
C ARG A 257 26.60 -27.09 -15.35
N ASP A 258 27.81 -27.33 -15.84
CA ASP A 258 28.07 -27.77 -17.20
C ASP A 258 27.84 -29.26 -17.45
N HIS A 259 27.81 -30.04 -16.37
CA HIS A 259 27.46 -31.46 -16.40
C HIS A 259 25.97 -31.69 -16.13
N LEU A 260 25.21 -30.62 -15.90
CA LEU A 260 23.77 -30.64 -15.74
C LEU A 260 23.08 -30.28 -17.06
N THR A 261 21.92 -30.90 -17.32
CA THR A 261 21.06 -30.47 -18.42
C THR A 261 20.55 -29.05 -18.19
N LYS A 262 20.20 -28.30 -19.25
CA LYS A 262 19.71 -26.91 -19.18
C LYS A 262 18.61 -26.70 -18.12
N LYS A 263 17.74 -27.70 -17.93
CA LYS A 263 16.66 -27.70 -16.94
C LYS A 263 17.16 -27.73 -15.49
N TRP A 264 18.21 -28.50 -15.19
CA TRP A 264 18.78 -28.63 -13.85
C TRP A 264 19.73 -27.48 -13.50
N ARG A 265 20.41 -26.90 -14.50
CA ARG A 265 21.22 -25.69 -14.34
C ARG A 265 20.40 -24.50 -13.85
N LYS A 266 19.31 -24.16 -14.55
CA LYS A 266 18.39 -23.08 -14.17
C LYS A 266 17.80 -23.25 -12.75
N ARG A 267 17.62 -24.49 -12.31
CA ARG A 267 17.10 -24.81 -10.97
C ARG A 267 18.16 -24.71 -9.87
N PHE A 268 19.40 -25.09 -10.17
CA PHE A 268 20.53 -24.91 -9.26
C PHE A 268 20.83 -23.43 -9.02
N ASP A 269 20.72 -22.59 -10.06
CA ASP A 269 20.92 -21.14 -9.93
C ASP A 269 19.82 -20.49 -9.06
N ALA A 270 18.57 -20.92 -9.23
CA ALA A 270 17.45 -20.48 -8.38
C ALA A 270 17.57 -20.94 -6.91
N MET A 271 18.13 -22.13 -6.67
CA MET A 271 18.41 -22.64 -5.31
C MET A 271 19.50 -21.81 -4.63
N GLN A 272 20.60 -21.50 -5.35
CA GLN A 272 21.67 -20.66 -4.82
C GLN A 272 21.22 -19.22 -4.55
N HIS A 273 20.23 -18.72 -5.30
CA HIS A 273 19.63 -17.41 -5.04
C HIS A 273 18.83 -17.39 -3.73
N ARG A 274 18.05 -18.45 -3.45
CA ARG A 274 17.31 -18.61 -2.20
C ARG A 274 18.21 -18.85 -0.99
N GLU A 275 19.33 -19.56 -1.18
CA GLU A 275 20.32 -19.82 -0.13
C GLU A 275 21.21 -18.59 0.21
N ARG A 276 21.14 -17.50 -0.57
CA ARG A 276 21.94 -16.28 -0.39
C ARG A 276 21.24 -15.13 0.35
N GLY A 277 19.99 -15.30 0.79
CA GLY A 277 19.30 -14.30 1.62
C GLY A 277 17.85 -14.70 1.90
N HIS A 278 17.54 -14.96 3.17
CA HIS A 278 16.25 -15.43 3.68
C HIS A 278 15.13 -14.36 3.58
N ARG A 279 14.73 -13.99 2.37
CA ARG A 279 13.70 -12.98 2.11
C ARG A 279 12.50 -13.59 1.42
N GLU A 280 11.30 -13.28 1.94
CA GLU A 280 10.03 -13.58 1.26
C GLU A 280 9.88 -12.70 0.01
N MET A 281 9.32 -13.27 -1.06
CA MET A 281 9.07 -12.53 -2.30
C MET A 281 7.98 -11.48 -2.10
N PHE A 282 8.09 -10.34 -2.77
CA PHE A 282 7.01 -9.38 -2.87
C PHE A 282 5.96 -9.86 -3.89
N THR A 283 4.70 -9.59 -3.57
CA THR A 283 3.57 -9.56 -4.50
C THR A 283 3.30 -8.10 -4.89
N ALA A 284 2.60 -7.83 -6.00
CA ALA A 284 2.26 -6.46 -6.38
C ALA A 284 1.56 -5.69 -5.25
N ASP A 285 0.65 -6.34 -4.51
CA ASP A 285 -0.06 -5.74 -3.38
C ASP A 285 0.87 -5.44 -2.18
N SER A 286 1.71 -6.39 -1.76
CA SER A 286 2.62 -6.16 -0.62
C SER A 286 3.73 -5.15 -0.95
N ALA A 287 4.20 -5.14 -2.19
CA ALA A 287 5.16 -4.16 -2.68
C ALA A 287 4.53 -2.75 -2.69
N ALA A 288 3.29 -2.62 -3.17
CA ALA A 288 2.55 -1.37 -3.16
C ALA A 288 2.24 -0.87 -1.73
N MET A 289 1.80 -1.76 -0.83
CA MET A 289 1.61 -1.42 0.59
C MET A 289 2.91 -0.91 1.22
N THR A 290 4.04 -1.54 0.89
CA THR A 290 5.36 -1.13 1.36
C THR A 290 5.73 0.26 0.84
N GLU A 291 5.55 0.51 -0.46
CA GLU A 291 5.84 1.82 -1.05
C GLU A 291 5.00 2.93 -0.41
N VAL A 292 3.68 2.72 -0.27
CA VAL A 292 2.75 3.66 0.37
C VAL A 292 3.11 3.93 1.83
N ALA A 293 3.39 2.89 2.61
CA ALA A 293 3.76 3.05 4.01
C ALA A 293 5.12 3.76 4.18
N LEU A 294 6.09 3.53 3.29
CA LEU A 294 7.36 4.27 3.28
C LEU A 294 7.14 5.75 2.94
N MET A 295 6.26 6.07 2.00
CA MET A 295 5.88 7.46 1.70
C MET A 295 5.25 8.15 2.90
N GLU A 296 4.33 7.49 3.59
CA GLU A 296 3.71 8.02 4.81
C GLU A 296 4.72 8.22 5.94
N ASN A 297 5.56 7.22 6.20
CA ASN A 297 6.60 7.31 7.23
C ASN A 297 7.50 8.52 6.95
N ALA A 298 7.98 8.66 5.71
CA ALA A 298 8.83 9.77 5.30
C ALA A 298 8.11 11.12 5.46
N PHE A 299 6.86 11.23 5.00
CA PHE A 299 6.07 12.46 5.09
C PHE A 299 5.97 13.00 6.51
N TRP A 300 5.59 12.14 7.45
CA TRP A 300 5.38 12.52 8.84
C TRP A 300 6.71 12.77 9.55
N LYS A 301 7.73 11.94 9.32
CA LYS A 301 9.05 12.13 9.94
C LYS A 301 9.72 13.44 9.52
N MET A 302 9.56 13.87 8.26
CA MET A 302 10.11 15.17 7.82
C MET A 302 9.52 16.37 8.58
N ARG A 303 8.39 16.20 9.27
CA ARG A 303 7.70 17.27 10.02
C ARG A 303 7.86 17.14 11.53
N GLU A 304 8.53 16.09 12.00
CA GLU A 304 8.79 15.91 13.42
C GLU A 304 9.68 17.06 13.93
N PRO A 305 9.43 17.59 15.14
CA PRO A 305 10.26 18.64 15.70
C PRO A 305 11.74 18.21 15.79
N GLY A 306 12.64 19.01 15.20
CA GLY A 306 14.07 18.72 15.19
C GLY A 306 14.54 17.72 14.13
N ALA A 307 13.65 17.24 13.26
CA ALA A 307 14.01 16.34 12.17
C ALA A 307 14.74 17.08 11.03
N ASP A 308 15.72 16.40 10.43
CA ASP A 308 16.35 16.85 9.18
C ASP A 308 15.57 16.25 8.00
N ALA A 309 14.72 17.08 7.40
CA ALA A 309 13.90 16.67 6.26
C ALA A 309 14.72 16.23 5.04
N GLY A 310 15.93 16.79 4.85
CA GLY A 310 16.84 16.41 3.77
C GLY A 310 17.35 14.98 3.95
N LEU A 311 17.87 14.67 5.15
CA LEU A 311 18.37 13.33 5.47
C LEU A 311 17.27 12.26 5.39
N ILE A 312 16.06 12.55 5.89
CA ILE A 312 14.93 11.62 5.83
C ILE A 312 14.53 11.34 4.38
N ARG A 313 14.49 12.38 3.54
CA ARG A 313 14.17 12.24 2.12
C ARG A 313 15.22 11.38 1.40
N ASP A 314 16.49 11.63 1.64
CA ASP A 314 17.57 10.86 1.00
C ASP A 314 17.54 9.39 1.46
N SER A 315 17.23 9.15 2.73
CA SER A 315 16.98 7.82 3.28
C SER A 315 15.80 7.12 2.61
N TYR A 316 14.68 7.83 2.45
CA TYR A 316 13.49 7.34 1.73
C TYR A 316 13.81 6.99 0.27
N GLN A 317 14.53 7.86 -0.45
CA GLN A 317 14.92 7.60 -1.84
C GLN A 317 15.82 6.36 -1.96
N ALA A 318 16.77 6.19 -1.04
CA ALA A 318 17.63 5.01 -1.01
C ALA A 318 16.83 3.72 -0.75
N MET A 319 15.89 3.74 0.20
CA MET A 319 15.02 2.60 0.50
C MET A 319 14.10 2.26 -0.67
N ARG A 320 13.50 3.28 -1.30
CA ARG A 320 12.64 3.09 -2.47
C ARG A 320 13.39 2.47 -3.64
N LYS A 321 14.60 2.96 -3.94
CA LYS A 321 15.46 2.41 -4.99
C LYS A 321 15.69 0.90 -4.78
N ARG A 322 16.02 0.51 -3.55
CA ARG A 322 16.27 -0.90 -3.19
C ARG A 322 15.02 -1.75 -3.24
N LEU A 323 13.90 -1.22 -2.79
CA LEU A 323 12.61 -1.88 -2.90
C LEU A 323 12.30 -2.19 -4.37
N HIS A 324 12.55 -1.26 -5.28
CA HIS A 324 12.38 -1.49 -6.72
C HIS A 324 13.36 -2.53 -7.29
N GLU A 325 14.62 -2.52 -6.85
CA GLU A 325 15.60 -3.56 -7.20
C GLU A 325 15.08 -4.95 -6.77
N GLN A 326 14.57 -5.06 -5.54
CA GLN A 326 13.95 -6.27 -5.01
C GLN A 326 12.70 -6.73 -5.76
N MET A 327 11.80 -5.79 -6.10
CA MET A 327 10.62 -6.08 -6.93
C MET A 327 11.02 -6.62 -8.31
N SER A 328 12.08 -6.07 -8.90
CA SER A 328 12.62 -6.54 -10.18
C SER A 328 13.20 -7.95 -10.08
N GLU A 329 13.95 -8.24 -9.02
CA GLU A 329 14.46 -9.60 -8.71
C GLU A 329 13.32 -10.62 -8.52
N ASP A 330 12.19 -10.19 -7.94
CA ASP A 330 10.99 -11.01 -7.78
C ASP A 330 10.16 -11.15 -9.07
N GLY A 331 10.50 -10.40 -10.12
CA GLY A 331 9.84 -10.44 -11.43
C GLY A 331 8.52 -9.68 -11.48
N LEU A 332 8.34 -8.65 -10.64
CA LEU A 332 7.19 -7.76 -10.67
C LEU A 332 7.36 -6.66 -11.73
N GLU A 333 6.28 -6.36 -12.45
CA GLU A 333 6.24 -5.20 -13.34
C GLU A 333 5.96 -3.93 -12.53
N ARG A 334 6.78 -2.90 -12.76
CA ARG A 334 6.66 -1.64 -12.01
C ARG A 334 5.31 -0.96 -12.19
N GLN A 335 4.76 -0.98 -13.40
CA GLN A 335 3.42 -0.44 -13.70
C GLN A 335 2.32 -1.11 -12.87
N GLU A 336 2.46 -2.41 -12.60
CA GLU A 336 1.52 -3.14 -11.77
C GLU A 336 1.57 -2.65 -10.32
N VAL A 337 2.78 -2.49 -9.77
CA VAL A 337 2.99 -1.96 -8.42
C VAL A 337 2.46 -0.53 -8.28
N VAL A 338 2.79 0.37 -9.22
CA VAL A 338 2.34 1.78 -9.19
C VAL A 338 0.82 1.87 -9.22
N ARG A 339 0.16 1.13 -10.12
CA ARG A 339 -1.31 1.07 -10.18
C ARG A 339 -1.92 0.59 -8.87
N ARG A 340 -1.35 -0.45 -8.24
CA ARG A 340 -1.81 -0.93 -6.93
C ARG A 340 -1.60 0.10 -5.83
N ALA A 341 -0.45 0.79 -5.82
CA ALA A 341 -0.17 1.84 -4.85
C ALA A 341 -1.17 3.01 -5.00
N ARG A 342 -1.45 3.43 -6.24
CA ARG A 342 -2.48 4.44 -6.54
C ARG A 342 -3.87 4.01 -6.07
N MET A 343 -4.26 2.75 -6.28
CA MET A 343 -5.52 2.21 -5.78
C MET A 343 -5.59 2.31 -4.24
N ILE A 344 -4.56 1.86 -3.53
CA ILE A 344 -4.48 1.94 -2.06
C ILE A 344 -4.62 3.39 -1.60
N ILE A 345 -3.89 4.31 -2.23
CA ILE A 345 -3.93 5.74 -1.89
C ILE A 345 -5.31 6.33 -2.14
N GLY A 346 -5.89 6.13 -3.33
CA GLY A 346 -7.17 6.73 -3.69
C GLY A 346 -8.38 6.10 -3.01
N GLU A 347 -8.32 4.84 -2.59
CA GLU A 347 -9.31 4.27 -1.67
C GLU A 347 -9.20 4.93 -0.29
N ARG A 348 -7.97 5.06 0.25
CA ARG A 348 -7.76 5.65 1.58
C ARG A 348 -8.07 7.13 1.64
N MET A 349 -7.79 7.92 0.60
CA MET A 349 -8.12 9.36 0.54
C MET A 349 -9.62 9.68 0.68
N GLU A 350 -10.51 8.69 0.57
CA GLU A 350 -11.94 8.87 0.82
C GLU A 350 -12.30 8.89 2.31
N TYR A 351 -11.48 8.26 3.15
CA TYR A 351 -11.73 8.08 4.59
C TYR A 351 -10.53 8.45 5.50
N GLU A 352 -9.39 8.79 4.92
CA GLU A 352 -8.19 9.37 5.55
C GLU A 352 -7.84 10.64 4.75
N PRO A 353 -8.61 11.72 4.90
CA PRO A 353 -8.47 12.89 4.03
C PRO A 353 -7.13 13.62 4.22
N GLU A 354 -6.45 13.42 5.36
CA GLU A 354 -5.10 13.93 5.58
C GLU A 354 -4.08 13.42 4.55
N LEU A 355 -4.31 12.26 3.91
CA LEU A 355 -3.44 11.75 2.85
C LEU A 355 -3.39 12.66 1.62
N ARG A 356 -4.40 13.52 1.42
CA ARG A 356 -4.42 14.50 0.33
C ARG A 356 -3.31 15.55 0.47
N THR A 357 -2.84 15.79 1.69
CA THR A 357 -1.76 16.75 1.95
C THR A 357 -0.37 16.19 1.69
N MET A 358 -0.25 14.88 1.41
CA MET A 358 1.05 14.21 1.37
C MET A 358 1.82 14.35 0.07
N PHE A 359 1.11 14.54 -1.03
CA PHE A 359 1.68 14.46 -2.38
C PHE A 359 1.64 15.83 -3.02
N ASN A 360 2.72 16.27 -3.67
CA ASN A 360 2.84 17.63 -4.21
C ASN A 360 1.63 18.07 -5.03
N GLY A 361 1.26 17.29 -6.05
CA GLY A 361 0.13 17.66 -6.91
C GLY A 361 -1.23 17.51 -6.21
N VAL A 362 -1.39 16.61 -5.24
CA VAL A 362 -2.68 16.46 -4.53
C VAL A 362 -2.89 17.55 -3.49
N ALA A 363 -1.83 17.90 -2.75
CA ALA A 363 -1.83 18.89 -1.66
C ALA A 363 -2.21 20.31 -2.14
N HIS A 364 -1.90 20.62 -3.40
CA HIS A 364 -2.22 21.89 -4.02
C HIS A 364 -3.34 21.77 -5.06
N GLY A 365 -4.13 20.68 -5.02
CA GLY A 365 -5.33 20.51 -5.84
C GLY A 365 -5.09 20.22 -7.33
N ARG A 366 -3.84 20.04 -7.78
CA ARG A 366 -3.50 19.77 -9.18
C ARG A 366 -3.76 18.35 -9.64
N ILE A 367 -3.86 17.40 -8.72
CA ILE A 367 -4.14 16.00 -9.00
C ILE A 367 -5.37 15.58 -8.21
N VAL A 368 -6.32 14.96 -8.90
CA VAL A 368 -7.62 14.55 -8.35
C VAL A 368 -7.91 13.10 -8.74
N LYS A 369 -8.70 12.41 -7.91
CA LYS A 369 -9.12 11.04 -8.19
C LYS A 369 -10.06 11.05 -9.40
N ALA A 370 -9.76 10.25 -10.42
CA ALA A 370 -10.60 10.14 -11.61
C ALA A 370 -11.96 9.51 -11.29
N SER A 371 -12.95 9.77 -12.13
CA SER A 371 -14.27 9.16 -11.99
C SER A 371 -14.23 7.66 -12.29
N ALA A 372 -14.98 6.88 -11.51
CA ALA A 372 -15.15 5.44 -11.77
C ALA A 372 -15.86 5.20 -13.11
N HIS A 373 -15.34 4.27 -13.91
CA HIS A 373 -15.83 3.90 -15.24
C HIS A 373 -16.63 2.59 -15.21
N GLU A 374 -17.31 2.29 -16.30
CA GLU A 374 -18.11 1.08 -16.47
C GLU A 374 -17.25 -0.07 -17.04
N GLU A 375 -17.21 -1.20 -16.34
CA GLU A 375 -16.50 -2.41 -16.75
C GLU A 375 -17.46 -3.59 -16.84
N ARG A 376 -17.38 -4.37 -17.92
CA ARG A 376 -18.18 -5.59 -18.10
C ARG A 376 -17.57 -6.74 -17.32
N ILE A 377 -18.40 -7.42 -16.50
CA ILE A 377 -17.95 -8.59 -15.75
C ILE A 377 -17.62 -9.72 -16.72
N ALA A 378 -16.38 -10.23 -16.66
CA ALA A 378 -15.91 -11.31 -17.52
C ALA A 378 -16.86 -12.52 -17.50
N GLY A 379 -17.37 -12.91 -18.67
CA GLY A 379 -18.32 -14.01 -18.81
C GLY A 379 -19.78 -13.67 -18.51
N SER A 380 -20.13 -12.38 -18.39
CA SER A 380 -21.52 -11.93 -18.20
C SER A 380 -21.83 -10.65 -19.01
N ASP A 381 -23.11 -10.37 -19.25
CA ASP A 381 -23.59 -9.11 -19.87
C ASP A 381 -23.76 -7.97 -18.85
N ARG A 382 -23.47 -8.24 -17.57
CA ARG A 382 -23.60 -7.24 -16.51
C ARG A 382 -22.40 -6.30 -16.51
N VAL A 383 -22.70 -5.02 -16.44
CA VAL A 383 -21.76 -3.93 -16.28
C VAL A 383 -21.70 -3.56 -14.79
N ARG A 384 -20.50 -3.29 -14.28
CA ARG A 384 -20.27 -2.77 -12.94
C ARG A 384 -19.46 -1.49 -13.03
N ARG A 385 -19.69 -0.55 -12.11
CA ARG A 385 -18.87 0.65 -11.99
C ARG A 385 -17.62 0.33 -11.17
N VAL A 386 -16.44 0.57 -11.72
CA VAL A 386 -15.14 0.24 -11.12
C VAL A 386 -14.22 1.44 -11.26
N TRP A 387 -13.36 1.62 -10.27
CA TRP A 387 -12.23 2.54 -10.34
C TRP A 387 -10.97 1.72 -10.14
N SER A 388 -9.99 1.87 -11.04
CA SER A 388 -8.83 0.97 -11.14
C SER A 388 -7.51 1.69 -10.88
N GLY A 389 -7.55 2.80 -10.12
CA GLY A 389 -6.37 3.56 -9.72
C GLY A 389 -6.06 4.77 -10.60
N GLU A 390 -7.00 5.21 -11.44
CA GLU A 390 -6.83 6.36 -12.32
C GLU A 390 -6.92 7.69 -11.55
N PHE A 391 -6.02 8.60 -11.89
CA PHE A 391 -6.00 9.98 -11.39
C PHE A 391 -5.90 10.90 -12.59
N ASP A 392 -6.54 12.06 -12.44
CA ASP A 392 -6.55 13.12 -13.43
C ASP A 392 -5.79 14.31 -12.84
N ASP A 393 -5.15 15.09 -13.70
CA ASP A 393 -4.76 16.43 -13.32
C ASP A 393 -6.02 17.33 -13.18
N HIS A 394 -5.84 18.53 -12.63
CA HIS A 394 -6.89 19.52 -12.45
C HIS A 394 -7.45 20.08 -13.76
N LEU A 395 -6.85 19.71 -14.90
CA LEU A 395 -7.30 20.05 -16.25
C LEU A 395 -8.08 18.90 -16.91
N GLY A 396 -8.14 17.73 -16.26
CA GLY A 396 -8.85 16.53 -16.71
C GLY A 396 -8.02 15.55 -17.54
N GLN A 397 -6.68 15.68 -17.56
CA GLN A 397 -5.80 14.76 -18.25
C GLN A 397 -5.39 13.60 -17.33
N HIS A 398 -5.48 12.37 -17.83
CA HIS A 398 -5.05 11.18 -17.08
C HIS A 398 -3.55 11.21 -16.82
N LEU A 399 -3.17 10.87 -15.59
CA LEU A 399 -1.76 10.67 -15.25
C LEU A 399 -1.18 9.45 -16.01
N PRO A 400 0.10 9.48 -16.43
CA PRO A 400 0.77 8.34 -17.07
C PRO A 400 0.65 7.06 -16.23
N GLU A 401 0.52 5.88 -16.86
CA GLU A 401 0.30 4.61 -16.15
C GLU A 401 1.43 4.23 -15.17
N ASP A 402 2.65 4.69 -15.43
CA ASP A 402 3.87 4.41 -14.65
C ASP A 402 4.28 5.56 -13.72
N GLY A 403 3.62 6.72 -13.79
CA GLY A 403 3.93 7.86 -12.93
C GLY A 403 3.56 7.59 -11.46
N MET A 404 4.43 7.86 -10.51
CA MET A 404 4.03 7.83 -9.09
C MET A 404 3.91 9.25 -8.55
N PHE A 405 3.05 9.44 -7.54
CA PHE A 405 2.94 10.72 -6.86
C PHE A 405 4.28 11.14 -6.26
N THR A 406 4.63 12.42 -6.41
CA THR A 406 5.80 12.99 -5.74
C THR A 406 5.49 13.27 -4.27
N LEU A 407 6.32 12.74 -3.37
CA LEU A 407 6.23 13.01 -1.94
C LEU A 407 6.51 14.49 -1.63
N ARG A 408 5.61 15.13 -0.89
CA ARG A 408 5.71 16.55 -0.54
C ARG A 408 6.67 16.80 0.62
N ARG A 409 7.61 17.71 0.41
CA ARG A 409 8.51 18.23 1.46
C ARG A 409 7.76 19.23 2.36
N PRO A 410 8.18 19.44 3.61
CA PRO A 410 7.74 20.61 4.36
C PRO A 410 8.05 21.87 3.56
N MET A 411 7.07 22.76 3.45
CA MET A 411 7.16 24.01 2.70
C MET A 411 6.99 25.19 3.66
N ASP A 412 7.70 26.28 3.39
CA ASP A 412 7.51 27.56 4.06
C ASP A 412 6.41 28.38 3.37
N ALA A 413 6.14 29.57 3.90
CA ALA A 413 5.11 30.47 3.39
C ALA A 413 5.32 30.83 1.91
N ASP A 414 6.56 31.11 1.50
CA ASP A 414 6.88 31.52 0.13
C ASP A 414 6.69 30.36 -0.84
N ALA A 415 7.14 29.16 -0.47
CA ALA A 415 6.93 27.95 -1.27
C ALA A 415 5.44 27.62 -1.42
N HIS A 416 4.64 27.71 -0.35
CA HIS A 416 3.19 27.55 -0.44
C HIS A 416 2.57 28.59 -1.38
N GLN A 417 2.91 29.88 -1.22
CA GLN A 417 2.37 30.95 -2.06
C GLN A 417 2.56 30.67 -3.55
N VAL A 418 3.78 30.29 -3.95
CA VAL A 418 4.11 29.94 -5.35
C VAL A 418 3.28 28.76 -5.84
N GLN A 419 3.19 27.68 -5.06
CA GLN A 419 2.50 26.46 -5.50
C GLN A 419 0.98 26.67 -5.61
N LEU A 420 0.39 27.44 -4.69
CA LEU A 420 -1.03 27.82 -4.72
C LEU A 420 -1.32 28.73 -5.91
N ALA A 421 -0.50 29.77 -6.11
CA ALA A 421 -0.65 30.72 -7.21
C ALA A 421 -0.59 29.99 -8.56
N GLU A 422 0.34 29.05 -8.72
CA GLU A 422 0.48 28.27 -9.95
C GLU A 422 -0.76 27.44 -10.26
N THR A 423 -1.34 26.75 -9.27
CA THR A 423 -2.58 25.98 -9.47
C THR A 423 -3.74 26.90 -9.87
N MET A 424 -3.92 28.02 -9.15
CA MET A 424 -5.02 28.96 -9.40
C MET A 424 -4.89 29.58 -10.79
N LYS A 425 -3.69 30.04 -11.15
CA LYS A 425 -3.33 30.61 -12.45
C LYS A 425 -3.62 29.62 -13.57
N THR A 426 -3.11 28.40 -13.47
CA THR A 426 -3.24 27.39 -14.53
C THR A 426 -4.70 26.98 -14.74
N ALA A 427 -5.49 26.83 -13.68
CA ALA A 427 -6.92 26.58 -13.78
C ALA A 427 -7.67 27.72 -14.50
N MET A 428 -7.36 28.98 -14.17
CA MET A 428 -7.99 30.16 -14.79
C MET A 428 -7.58 30.30 -16.26
N LEU A 429 -6.28 30.18 -16.57
CA LEU A 429 -5.77 30.27 -17.93
C LEU A 429 -6.33 29.17 -18.83
N HIS A 430 -6.40 27.93 -18.35
CA HIS A 430 -6.96 26.83 -19.13
C HIS A 430 -8.44 27.04 -19.48
N ALA A 431 -9.23 27.63 -18.57
CA ALA A 431 -10.62 27.98 -18.85
C ALA A 431 -10.74 29.07 -19.95
N LEU A 432 -9.89 30.10 -19.87
CA LEU A 432 -9.83 31.17 -20.87
C LEU A 432 -9.34 30.67 -22.24
N ASP A 433 -8.31 29.83 -22.27
CA ASP A 433 -7.75 29.24 -23.50
C ASP A 433 -8.83 28.40 -24.25
N ARG A 434 -9.76 27.79 -23.51
CA ARG A 434 -10.90 27.02 -24.08
C ARG A 434 -12.14 27.86 -24.36
N GLY A 435 -12.16 29.14 -23.99
CA GLY A 435 -13.32 30.02 -24.09
C GLY A 435 -14.48 29.64 -23.17
N ASP A 436 -14.21 28.88 -22.10
CA ASP A 436 -15.23 28.43 -21.15
C ASP A 436 -15.42 29.45 -20.02
N GLN A 437 -16.33 30.39 -20.26
CA GLN A 437 -16.62 31.51 -19.37
C GLN A 437 -17.26 31.07 -18.04
N GLU A 438 -18.03 29.97 -18.05
CA GLU A 438 -18.66 29.43 -16.85
C GLU A 438 -17.59 28.82 -15.92
N VAL A 439 -16.67 28.04 -16.48
CA VAL A 439 -15.55 27.48 -15.72
C VAL A 439 -14.60 28.58 -15.24
N TYR A 440 -14.30 29.59 -16.06
CA TYR A 440 -13.46 30.71 -15.65
C TYR A 440 -14.09 31.47 -14.46
N GLY A 441 -15.35 31.87 -14.56
CA GLY A 441 -16.05 32.54 -13.46
C GLY A 441 -16.17 31.67 -12.20
N GLY A 442 -16.38 30.37 -12.36
CA GLY A 442 -16.37 29.40 -11.28
C GLY A 442 -15.01 29.28 -10.57
N ASN A 443 -13.90 29.31 -11.32
CA ASN A 443 -12.54 29.30 -10.76
C ASN A 443 -12.26 30.57 -9.95
N VAL A 444 -12.55 31.73 -10.53
CA VAL A 444 -12.36 33.04 -9.88
C VAL A 444 -13.13 33.11 -8.56
N LEU A 445 -14.41 32.76 -8.58
CA LEU A 445 -15.26 32.80 -7.38
C LEU A 445 -14.90 31.72 -6.36
N GLY A 446 -14.63 30.51 -6.81
CA GLY A 446 -14.33 29.36 -5.95
C GLY A 446 -13.06 29.57 -5.13
N TYR A 447 -11.98 30.03 -5.77
CA TYR A 447 -10.74 30.34 -5.06
C TYR A 447 -10.87 31.59 -4.18
N LEU A 448 -11.61 32.62 -4.62
CA LEU A 448 -11.81 33.84 -3.82
C LEU A 448 -12.43 33.55 -2.44
N VAL A 449 -13.46 32.70 -2.42
CA VAL A 449 -14.23 32.41 -1.20
C VAL A 449 -13.74 31.18 -0.45
N GLY A 450 -12.81 30.40 -1.01
CA GLY A 450 -12.31 29.14 -0.45
C GLY A 450 -11.83 29.26 0.99
N PHE A 451 -10.97 30.23 1.26
CA PHE A 451 -10.44 30.46 2.60
C PHE A 451 -11.51 30.87 3.60
N THR A 452 -12.37 31.82 3.23
CA THR A 452 -13.44 32.31 4.11
C THR A 452 -14.50 31.24 4.40
N ALA A 453 -14.83 30.42 3.41
CA ALA A 453 -15.80 29.33 3.55
C ALA A 453 -15.31 28.28 4.55
N GLN A 454 -14.03 27.88 4.44
CA GLN A 454 -13.41 26.97 5.38
C GLN A 454 -13.37 27.56 6.80
N LYS A 455 -12.89 28.79 6.95
CA LYS A 455 -12.76 29.45 8.27
C LYS A 455 -14.10 29.62 8.99
N GLN A 456 -15.18 29.83 8.25
CA GLN A 456 -16.54 29.99 8.79
C GLN A 456 -17.31 28.67 8.91
N GLY A 457 -16.74 27.54 8.45
CA GLY A 457 -17.41 26.24 8.45
C GLY A 457 -18.70 26.23 7.62
N LEU A 458 -18.70 26.94 6.49
CA LEU A 458 -19.89 27.06 5.65
C LEU A 458 -20.20 25.73 4.97
N ASP A 459 -21.49 25.40 4.93
CA ASP A 459 -21.95 24.21 4.24
C ASP A 459 -21.84 24.39 2.72
N THR A 460 -20.96 23.62 2.09
CA THR A 460 -20.72 23.64 0.64
C THR A 460 -21.72 22.78 -0.14
N SER A 461 -22.61 22.06 0.56
CA SER A 461 -23.60 21.20 -0.08
C SER A 461 -24.58 22.01 -0.94
N GLY A 462 -25.01 21.40 -2.06
CA GLY A 462 -26.00 21.99 -2.95
C GLY A 462 -25.48 23.06 -3.92
N LEU A 463 -24.25 23.55 -3.74
CA LEU A 463 -23.60 24.50 -4.65
C LEU A 463 -23.41 23.91 -6.07
N PRO A 464 -23.20 24.74 -7.10
CA PRO A 464 -22.73 24.28 -8.40
C PRO A 464 -21.46 23.43 -8.29
N ASP A 465 -21.35 22.37 -9.10
CA ASP A 465 -20.28 21.37 -9.02
C ASP A 465 -18.88 22.01 -9.09
N MET A 466 -18.71 23.02 -9.95
CA MET A 466 -17.44 23.74 -10.09
C MET A 466 -17.05 24.49 -8.81
N LEU A 467 -18.00 25.14 -8.14
CA LEU A 467 -17.74 25.83 -6.88
C LEU A 467 -17.41 24.84 -5.77
N GLN A 468 -18.18 23.73 -5.66
CA GLN A 468 -17.85 22.67 -4.69
C GLN A 468 -16.43 22.15 -4.89
N HIS A 469 -16.05 21.89 -6.15
CA HIS A 469 -14.73 21.37 -6.47
C HIS A 469 -13.59 22.32 -6.08
N ARG A 470 -13.74 23.63 -6.32
CA ARG A 470 -12.75 24.63 -5.92
C ARG A 470 -12.68 24.83 -4.40
N LEU A 471 -13.81 24.71 -3.71
CA LEU A 471 -13.84 24.73 -2.25
C LEU A 471 -13.11 23.51 -1.67
N ASP A 472 -13.39 22.31 -2.17
CA ASP A 472 -12.69 21.08 -1.78
C ASP A 472 -11.17 21.19 -2.01
N GLN A 473 -10.74 21.80 -3.13
CA GLN A 473 -9.31 22.06 -3.39
C GLN A 473 -8.71 23.08 -2.41
N SER A 474 -9.45 24.15 -2.12
CA SER A 474 -9.02 25.18 -1.17
C SER A 474 -8.87 24.62 0.24
N GLU A 475 -9.76 23.72 0.67
CA GLU A 475 -9.63 23.00 1.94
C GLU A 475 -8.31 22.23 2.03
N VAL A 476 -7.93 21.51 0.96
CA VAL A 476 -6.67 20.75 0.92
C VAL A 476 -5.44 21.69 0.93
N MET A 477 -5.49 22.81 0.21
CA MET A 477 -4.43 23.82 0.21
C MET A 477 -4.19 24.37 1.63
N ILE A 478 -5.27 24.72 2.34
CA ILE A 478 -5.20 25.27 3.70
C ILE A 478 -4.71 24.19 4.69
N ALA A 479 -5.23 22.96 4.60
CA ALA A 479 -4.78 21.85 5.42
C ALA A 479 -3.28 21.53 5.22
N SER A 480 -2.76 21.74 3.99
CA SER A 480 -1.36 21.51 3.67
C SER A 480 -0.43 22.56 4.32
N MET A 481 -0.87 23.81 4.39
CA MET A 481 -0.17 24.88 5.13
C MET A 481 -0.21 24.60 6.66
N ASP A 482 -1.35 24.16 7.18
CA ASP A 482 -1.51 23.85 8.61
C ASP A 482 -0.61 22.70 9.07
N ILE A 483 -0.52 21.62 8.28
CA ILE A 483 0.37 20.48 8.57
C ILE A 483 1.84 20.88 8.57
N ASP A 484 2.22 21.88 7.78
CA ASP A 484 3.59 22.42 7.76
C ASP A 484 3.84 23.43 8.89
N GLY A 485 2.82 23.75 9.69
CA GLY A 485 2.96 24.55 10.90
C GLY A 485 2.73 26.05 10.71
N LEU A 486 2.18 26.49 9.57
CA LEU A 486 1.85 27.90 9.37
C LEU A 486 0.69 28.31 10.30
N PRO A 487 0.77 29.44 11.02
CA PRO A 487 -0.32 29.94 11.84
C PRO A 487 -1.48 30.47 10.96
N PRO A 488 -2.74 30.50 11.46
CA PRO A 488 -3.91 30.88 10.65
C PRO A 488 -3.84 32.26 9.98
N GLU A 489 -3.21 33.25 10.62
CA GLU A 489 -3.01 34.59 10.03
C GLU A 489 -2.05 34.55 8.85
N GLU A 490 -1.00 33.74 8.94
CA GLU A 490 -0.04 33.55 7.85
C GLU A 490 -0.64 32.71 6.73
N GLN A 491 -1.42 31.67 7.04
CA GLN A 491 -2.20 30.91 6.06
C GLN A 491 -3.12 31.84 5.25
N GLN A 492 -3.83 32.75 5.93
CA GLN A 492 -4.68 33.74 5.26
C GLN A 492 -3.87 34.63 4.32
N ARG A 493 -2.73 35.17 4.79
CA ARG A 493 -1.86 36.02 3.99
C ARG A 493 -1.33 35.29 2.75
N VAL A 494 -0.78 34.09 2.93
CA VAL A 494 -0.22 33.25 1.85
C VAL A 494 -1.28 32.95 0.81
N TYR A 495 -2.48 32.52 1.24
CA TYR A 495 -3.57 32.21 0.34
C TYR A 495 -4.06 33.45 -0.43
N SER A 496 -4.23 34.59 0.24
CA SER A 496 -4.66 35.84 -0.39
C SER A 496 -3.63 36.36 -1.40
N ASN A 497 -2.33 36.32 -1.04
CA ASN A 497 -1.27 36.72 -1.96
C ASN A 497 -1.22 35.79 -3.18
N ALA A 498 -1.31 34.47 -2.97
CA ALA A 498 -1.33 33.51 -4.07
C ALA A 498 -2.47 33.74 -5.06
N TYR A 499 -3.65 34.12 -4.56
CA TYR A 499 -4.80 34.49 -5.40
C TYR A 499 -4.52 35.76 -6.21
N VAL A 500 -3.91 36.78 -5.60
CA VAL A 500 -3.54 38.02 -6.30
C VAL A 500 -2.47 37.74 -7.37
N ASP A 501 -1.41 37.01 -7.02
CA ASP A 501 -0.34 36.62 -7.96
C ASP A 501 -0.91 35.87 -9.17
N ALA A 502 -1.87 34.95 -8.93
CA ALA A 502 -2.55 34.23 -9.99
C ALA A 502 -3.35 35.16 -10.91
N MET A 503 -4.11 36.11 -10.34
CA MET A 503 -4.89 37.09 -11.10
C MET A 503 -4.01 38.05 -11.90
N GLU A 504 -2.88 38.49 -11.33
CA GLU A 504 -1.89 39.32 -12.02
C GLU A 504 -1.29 38.57 -13.22
N ALA A 505 -0.87 37.32 -13.02
CA ALA A 505 -0.33 36.49 -14.11
C ALA A 505 -1.38 36.19 -15.20
N VAL A 506 -2.65 36.02 -14.84
CA VAL A 506 -3.75 35.90 -15.82
C VAL A 506 -3.91 37.20 -16.60
N ASN A 507 -3.87 38.36 -15.94
CA ASN A 507 -3.97 39.67 -16.57
C ASN A 507 -2.81 39.96 -17.55
N GLU A 508 -1.60 39.48 -17.25
CA GLU A 508 -0.47 39.59 -18.17
C GLU A 508 -0.71 38.86 -19.50
N LYS A 509 -1.32 37.67 -19.46
CA LYS A 509 -1.65 36.88 -20.67
C LYS A 509 -2.94 37.36 -21.35
N TYR A 510 -3.89 37.90 -20.58
CA TYR A 510 -5.17 38.45 -21.04
C TYR A 510 -5.36 39.88 -20.55
N PRO A 511 -4.79 40.89 -21.24
CA PRO A 511 -4.80 42.29 -20.77
C PRO A 511 -6.20 42.92 -20.67
N ASP A 512 -7.20 42.31 -21.33
CA ASP A 512 -8.60 42.74 -21.32
C ASP A 512 -9.42 41.96 -20.28
N LEU A 513 -8.81 41.67 -19.13
CA LEU A 513 -9.38 40.84 -18.07
C LEU A 513 -10.76 41.31 -17.59
N GLU A 514 -11.00 42.62 -17.59
CA GLU A 514 -12.30 43.20 -17.26
C GLU A 514 -13.40 42.70 -18.20
N ALA A 515 -13.11 42.57 -19.50
CA ALA A 515 -14.07 42.05 -20.46
C ALA A 515 -14.38 40.57 -20.20
N GLU A 516 -13.37 39.77 -19.84
CA GLU A 516 -13.58 38.35 -19.48
C GLU A 516 -14.36 38.20 -18.16
N LEU A 517 -14.12 39.06 -17.16
CA LEU A 517 -14.90 39.09 -15.92
C LEU A 517 -16.36 39.49 -16.19
N LYS A 518 -16.61 40.47 -17.06
CA LYS A 518 -17.98 40.83 -17.48
C LYS A 518 -18.67 39.69 -18.23
N ARG A 519 -17.96 38.97 -19.11
CA ARG A 519 -18.53 37.83 -19.84
C ARG A 519 -18.87 36.66 -18.93
N SER A 520 -18.02 36.37 -17.94
CA SER A 520 -18.18 35.22 -17.04
C SER A 520 -19.12 35.48 -15.87
N LEU A 521 -19.04 36.65 -15.23
CA LEU A 521 -19.78 36.98 -14.00
C LEU A 521 -20.94 37.97 -14.25
N GLY A 522 -21.02 38.55 -15.45
CA GLY A 522 -22.00 39.56 -15.83
C GLY A 522 -21.52 41.00 -15.57
N GLU A 523 -22.31 41.98 -16.00
CA GLU A 523 -21.99 43.42 -15.87
C GLU A 523 -21.72 43.87 -14.42
N ASN A 524 -22.35 43.20 -13.44
CA ASN A 524 -22.19 43.50 -12.01
C ASN A 524 -21.09 42.64 -11.34
N TRP A 525 -20.04 42.26 -12.09
CA TRP A 525 -18.98 41.37 -11.58
C TRP A 525 -18.32 41.92 -10.31
N GLN A 526 -18.03 43.23 -10.24
CA GLN A 526 -17.41 43.87 -9.06
C GLN A 526 -18.26 43.67 -7.81
N GLN A 527 -19.57 43.92 -7.91
CA GLN A 527 -20.49 43.73 -6.80
C GLN A 527 -20.60 42.25 -6.40
N THR A 528 -20.49 41.35 -7.38
CA THR A 528 -20.51 39.90 -7.15
C THR A 528 -19.28 39.45 -6.36
N LEU A 529 -18.08 39.90 -6.75
CA LEU A 529 -16.85 39.62 -6.02
C LEU A 529 -16.88 40.24 -4.62
N GLN A 530 -17.34 41.49 -4.50
CA GLN A 530 -17.45 42.17 -3.21
C GLN A 530 -18.42 41.43 -2.28
N THR A 531 -19.60 41.04 -2.76
CA THR A 531 -20.58 40.28 -1.94
C THR A 531 -20.00 38.93 -1.52
N ALA A 532 -19.24 38.27 -2.39
CA ALA A 532 -18.61 36.99 -2.09
C ALA A 532 -17.59 37.09 -0.93
N VAL A 533 -16.92 38.24 -0.79
CA VAL A 533 -15.96 38.51 0.30
C VAL A 533 -16.65 39.04 1.56
N ASP A 534 -17.56 40.00 1.40
CA ASP A 534 -18.20 40.72 2.52
C ASP A 534 -19.23 39.84 3.26
N ASP A 535 -19.99 39.01 2.53
CA ASP A 535 -20.98 38.07 3.09
C ASP A 535 -20.97 36.73 2.32
N PRO A 536 -19.99 35.86 2.59
CA PRO A 536 -19.86 34.57 1.91
C PRO A 536 -21.09 33.65 2.10
N GLY A 537 -21.79 33.77 3.24
CA GLY A 537 -22.99 33.01 3.54
C GLY A 537 -24.17 33.38 2.65
N ALA A 538 -24.47 34.68 2.54
CA ALA A 538 -25.50 35.16 1.62
C ALA A 538 -25.14 34.88 0.16
N PHE A 539 -23.85 34.96 -0.18
CA PHE A 539 -23.35 34.57 -1.50
C PHE A 539 -23.66 33.09 -1.81
N PHE A 540 -23.40 32.15 -0.88
CA PHE A 540 -23.69 30.73 -1.08
C PHE A 540 -25.18 30.44 -1.24
N GLU A 541 -26.04 31.05 -0.42
CA GLU A 541 -27.49 30.92 -0.59
C GLU A 541 -27.95 31.38 -1.97
N LYS A 542 -27.40 32.50 -2.46
CA LYS A 542 -27.69 32.97 -3.83
C LYS A 542 -27.21 31.99 -4.90
N GLN A 543 -26.05 31.35 -4.73
CA GLN A 543 -25.56 30.36 -5.69
C GLN A 543 -26.39 29.07 -5.67
N ARG A 544 -26.89 28.64 -4.50
CA ARG A 544 -27.80 27.47 -4.36
C ARG A 544 -29.11 27.67 -5.12
N LEU A 545 -29.61 28.91 -5.16
CA LEU A 545 -30.85 29.25 -5.85
C LEU A 545 -30.69 29.40 -7.37
N LYS A 546 -29.46 29.42 -7.91
CA LYS A 546 -29.28 29.49 -9.37
C LYS A 546 -29.80 28.20 -10.02
N PRO A 547 -30.59 28.31 -11.10
CA PRO A 547 -31.04 27.14 -11.85
C PRO A 547 -29.82 26.41 -12.37
N ARG A 548 -29.69 25.12 -12.02
CA ARG A 548 -28.63 24.27 -12.54
C ARG A 548 -28.79 24.17 -14.06
N SER A 549 -27.78 24.57 -14.81
CA SER A 549 -27.64 24.19 -16.22
C SER A 549 -27.81 22.67 -16.28
N ARG A 550 -28.81 22.21 -17.02
CA ARG A 550 -29.10 20.78 -17.17
C ARG A 550 -27.81 20.12 -17.68
N PRO A 551 -27.31 19.02 -17.07
CA PRO A 551 -26.20 18.30 -17.64
C PRO A 551 -26.58 17.94 -19.08
N ALA A 552 -25.77 18.34 -20.06
CA ALA A 552 -25.87 17.73 -21.37
C ALA A 552 -25.66 16.23 -21.17
N ASP A 553 -26.57 15.41 -21.68
CA ASP A 553 -26.42 13.95 -21.68
C ASP A 553 -25.00 13.58 -22.14
N PRO A 554 -24.30 12.65 -21.47
CA PRO A 554 -22.95 12.25 -21.87
C PRO A 554 -22.90 11.42 -23.17
N SER A 555 -23.89 11.55 -24.06
CA SER A 555 -24.12 10.63 -25.19
C SER A 555 -24.11 11.29 -26.57
N ALA A 556 -23.73 12.55 -26.71
CA ALA A 556 -23.70 13.21 -28.03
C ALA A 556 -22.53 14.19 -28.15
N GLY A 557 -21.35 13.68 -28.49
CA GLY A 557 -20.18 14.54 -28.76
C GLY A 557 -18.80 13.89 -28.68
N GLN A 558 -18.66 12.57 -28.75
CA GLN A 558 -17.38 11.96 -29.14
C GLN A 558 -17.42 11.62 -30.62
N GLU A 559 -17.39 12.64 -31.47
CA GLU A 559 -16.85 12.47 -32.82
C GLU A 559 -15.34 12.69 -32.73
N ALA A 560 -14.60 11.69 -33.19
CA ALA A 560 -13.16 11.69 -33.29
C ALA A 560 -12.68 12.89 -34.14
N GLY A 561 -12.14 13.91 -33.48
CA GLY A 561 -11.30 14.94 -34.08
C GLY A 561 -9.83 14.52 -34.05
N PRO A 562 -9.01 14.90 -35.05
CA PRO A 562 -7.68 14.34 -35.25
C PRO A 562 -6.74 14.72 -34.11
N GLN A 563 -5.85 13.78 -33.78
CA GLN A 563 -4.66 14.01 -32.97
C GLN A 563 -3.88 15.18 -33.59
N ASN A 564 -4.06 16.37 -33.03
CA ASN A 564 -3.22 17.51 -33.35
C ASN A 564 -2.07 17.48 -32.34
N GLU A 565 -0.89 17.07 -32.82
CA GLU A 565 0.39 17.28 -32.17
C GLU A 565 0.63 18.80 -32.06
N GLY A 566 0.10 19.40 -30.99
CA GLY A 566 0.46 20.74 -30.50
C GLY A 566 1.38 20.60 -29.28
N PRO A 567 2.23 21.59 -29.00
CA PRO A 567 3.43 21.40 -28.19
C PRO A 567 3.05 20.98 -26.77
N ASN A 568 3.74 19.94 -26.28
CA ASN A 568 3.74 19.52 -24.89
C ASN A 568 3.68 20.75 -23.97
N ALA A 569 2.52 21.00 -23.37
CA ALA A 569 2.51 21.58 -22.05
C ALA A 569 3.16 20.51 -21.18
N GLU A 570 4.47 20.65 -20.96
CA GLU A 570 5.17 19.90 -19.93
C GLU A 570 4.37 20.15 -18.66
N ALA A 571 3.54 19.18 -18.26
CA ALA A 571 3.06 19.11 -16.90
C ALA A 571 4.35 19.17 -16.06
N ASP A 572 4.49 20.24 -15.26
CA ASP A 572 5.71 20.52 -14.51
C ASP A 572 6.19 19.22 -13.90
N SER A 573 7.38 18.77 -14.35
CA SER A 573 7.97 17.46 -14.04
C SER A 573 8.23 17.23 -12.53
N GLU A 574 7.80 18.17 -11.68
CA GLU A 574 7.85 18.13 -10.23
C GLU A 574 6.65 17.41 -9.58
N ASP A 575 5.49 17.35 -10.24
CA ASP A 575 4.25 16.84 -9.64
C ASP A 575 4.14 15.31 -9.64
N TYR A 576 4.88 14.66 -10.52
CA TYR A 576 4.99 13.21 -10.59
C TYR A 576 6.44 12.81 -10.89
N GLN A 577 6.89 11.73 -10.28
CA GLN A 577 8.22 11.20 -10.54
C GLN A 577 8.14 10.22 -11.73
N PRO A 578 8.96 10.42 -12.79
CA PRO A 578 9.05 9.45 -13.87
C PRO A 578 9.55 8.13 -13.31
N ALA A 579 9.23 7.05 -14.02
CA ALA A 579 9.73 5.73 -13.67
C ALA A 579 11.27 5.71 -13.68
#